data_AF-A0A261GES6-F1
#
_entry.id   AF-A0A261GES6-F1
#
_cell.length_a   1.000
_cell.length_b   1.000
_cell.length_c   1.000
_cell.angle_alpha   90.00
_cell.angle_beta   90.00
_cell.angle_gamma   90.00
#
_symmetry.space_group_name_H-M   'P 1'
#
loop_
_entity.id
_entity.type
_entity.pdbx_description
1 polymer ?
#
loop_
_entity_poly.entity_id
_entity_poly.type
_entity_poly.pdbx_seq_one_letter_code
_entity_poly.pdbx_strand_id
1 'polypeptide(L)'
;MKKLRTYRDKEGLLVELLSLNLRYIYEGVIEGSRSGAHYVFRSEIDRELTENSSLYVVGFSEKDQEVENRWADEKKWPPHEEVTVRCRSKWVPEGKDPLGSTIMTIRWYQDEGDPFSYLSKVLSKVDWMRFAIYKEFID
;
A
#
# COMPACT_ATOMS: atom_id res chain seq x y z
N MET A 1 19.51 -5.80 15.54
CA MET A 1 18.61 -6.32 14.48
C MET A 1 17.18 -5.90 14.80
N LYS A 2 16.49 -5.14 13.93
CA LYS A 2 15.05 -4.90 14.08
C LYS A 2 14.32 -6.21 13.80
N LYS A 3 13.46 -6.66 14.73
CA LYS A 3 12.66 -7.88 14.58
C LYS A 3 11.63 -7.65 13.46
N LEU A 4 11.65 -8.47 12.41
CA LEU A 4 10.66 -8.39 11.34
C LEU A 4 9.28 -8.78 11.89
N ARG A 5 8.25 -8.04 11.51
CA ARG A 5 6.86 -8.37 11.86
C ARG A 5 6.44 -9.61 11.06
N THR A 6 5.80 -10.56 11.74
CA THR A 6 5.38 -11.84 11.15
C THR A 6 3.88 -12.05 11.27
N TYR A 7 3.35 -12.82 10.31
CA TYR A 7 1.94 -13.16 10.15
C TYR A 7 1.80 -14.64 9.77
N ARG A 8 0.56 -15.11 9.71
CA ARG A 8 0.22 -16.41 9.12
C ARG A 8 -0.78 -16.24 7.99
N ASP A 9 -0.61 -17.03 6.94
CA ASP A 9 -1.59 -17.11 5.86
C ASP A 9 -2.78 -18.03 6.23
N LYS A 10 -3.67 -18.29 5.26
CA LYS A 10 -4.81 -19.22 5.42
C LYS A 10 -4.41 -20.64 5.84
N GLU A 11 -3.25 -21.13 5.39
CA GLU A 11 -2.76 -22.49 5.66
C GLU A 11 -1.78 -22.55 6.84
N GLY A 12 -1.58 -21.42 7.54
CA GLY A 12 -0.70 -21.31 8.70
C GLY A 12 0.78 -21.09 8.37
N LEU A 13 1.14 -20.87 7.11
CA LEU A 13 2.50 -20.56 6.66
C LEU A 13 2.99 -19.28 7.32
N LEU A 14 4.25 -19.29 7.78
CA LEU A 14 4.87 -18.10 8.35
C LEU A 14 5.22 -17.10 7.24
N VAL A 15 4.74 -15.87 7.42
CA VAL A 15 4.94 -14.76 6.47
C VAL A 15 5.62 -13.61 7.20
N GLU A 16 6.72 -13.12 6.65
CA GLU A 16 7.50 -11.98 7.13
C GLU A 16 7.15 -10.73 6.31
N LEU A 17 6.83 -9.62 6.98
CA LEU A 17 6.68 -8.33 6.33
C LEU A 17 8.06 -7.74 6.05
N LEU A 18 8.38 -7.54 4.77
CA LEU A 18 9.64 -6.92 4.34
C LEU A 18 9.53 -5.40 4.26
N SER A 19 8.43 -4.90 3.69
CA SER A 19 8.18 -3.47 3.54
C SER A 19 6.70 -3.15 3.53
N LEU A 20 6.37 -1.97 4.01
CA LEU A 20 5.06 -1.32 3.89
C LEU A 20 5.31 0.08 3.35
N ASN A 21 4.66 0.40 2.24
CA ASN A 21 4.69 1.72 1.62
C ASN A 21 3.26 2.26 1.58
N LEU A 22 3.10 3.48 2.04
CA LEU A 22 1.83 4.21 2.02
C LEU A 22 1.92 5.28 0.95
N ARG A 23 0.90 5.36 0.11
CA ARG A 23 0.74 6.46 -0.85
C ARG A 23 -0.64 7.06 -0.65
N TYR A 24 -0.64 8.32 -0.24
CA TYR A 24 -1.87 9.06 -0.02
C TYR A 24 -2.62 9.32 -1.34
N ILE A 25 -3.93 9.11 -1.34
CA ILE A 25 -4.81 9.32 -2.49
C ILE A 25 -5.83 10.39 -2.11
N TYR A 26 -5.95 11.42 -2.94
CA TYR A 26 -7.00 12.40 -2.78
C TYR A 26 -8.22 11.97 -3.57
N GLU A 27 -9.38 11.99 -2.92
CA GLU A 27 -10.64 12.13 -3.62
C GLU A 27 -10.87 13.62 -3.88
N GLY A 28 -10.57 14.06 -5.10
CA GLY A 28 -10.77 15.42 -5.55
C GLY A 28 -11.20 15.43 -7.01
N VAL A 29 -12.03 16.40 -7.40
CA VAL A 29 -12.42 16.63 -8.79
C VAL A 29 -11.57 17.76 -9.34
N ILE A 30 -10.79 17.50 -10.40
CA ILE A 30 -10.14 18.55 -11.16
C ILE A 30 -11.13 19.08 -12.20
N GLU A 31 -11.78 20.18 -11.89
CA GLU A 31 -12.66 20.89 -12.81
C GLU A 31 -11.82 21.51 -13.95
N GLY A 32 -12.25 21.34 -15.21
CA GLY A 32 -11.51 21.80 -16.39
C GLY A 32 -10.50 20.80 -16.98
N SER A 33 -10.34 19.61 -16.38
CA SER A 33 -9.58 18.51 -17.00
C SER A 33 -10.35 17.89 -18.17
N ARG A 34 -9.63 17.42 -19.21
CA ARG A 34 -10.25 16.81 -20.41
C ARG A 34 -11.02 15.52 -20.15
N SER A 35 -10.87 14.94 -18.95
CA SER A 35 -11.28 13.57 -18.64
C SER A 35 -12.57 13.48 -17.82
N GLY A 36 -13.05 14.56 -17.21
CA GLY A 36 -14.16 14.49 -16.23
C GLY A 36 -13.68 14.05 -14.84
N ALA A 37 -14.61 13.90 -13.89
CA ALA A 37 -14.30 13.61 -12.49
C ALA A 37 -13.70 12.21 -12.30
N HIS A 38 -12.43 12.14 -11.89
CA HIS A 38 -11.72 10.90 -11.59
C HIS A 38 -10.83 11.06 -10.35
N TYR A 39 -10.62 9.96 -9.63
CA TYR A 39 -9.64 9.86 -8.55
C TYR A 39 -8.23 10.12 -9.09
N VAL A 40 -7.47 11.00 -8.44
CA VAL A 40 -6.11 11.39 -8.87
C VAL A 40 -5.17 11.41 -7.67
N PHE A 41 -3.95 10.90 -7.86
CA PHE A 41 -2.94 10.91 -6.80
C PHE A 41 -2.39 12.33 -6.59
N ARG A 42 -1.96 12.71 -5.37
CA ARG A 42 -1.35 14.04 -5.10
C ARG A 42 -0.20 14.36 -6.06
N SER A 43 0.67 13.38 -6.31
CA SER A 43 1.77 13.53 -7.26
C SER A 43 1.30 13.80 -8.70
N GLU A 44 0.11 13.31 -9.07
CA GLU A 44 -0.47 13.57 -10.39
C GLU A 44 -1.13 14.95 -10.43
N ILE A 45 -1.79 15.36 -9.33
CA ILE A 45 -2.30 16.73 -9.17
C ILE A 45 -1.16 17.75 -9.26
N ASP A 46 -0.07 17.55 -8.51
CA ASP A 46 1.11 18.44 -8.53
C ASP A 46 1.72 18.54 -9.94
N ARG A 47 1.79 17.41 -10.65
CA ARG A 47 2.25 17.37 -12.04
C ARG A 47 1.30 18.15 -12.96
N GLU A 48 -0.01 17.87 -12.89
CA GLU A 48 -1.02 18.54 -13.71
C GLU A 48 -1.09 20.05 -13.45
N LEU A 49 -0.96 20.50 -12.20
CA LEU A 49 -0.88 21.92 -11.86
C LEU A 49 0.40 22.59 -12.39
N THR A 50 1.51 21.86 -12.43
CA THR A 50 2.77 22.33 -13.04
C THR A 50 2.64 22.44 -14.55
N GLU A 51 1.95 21.49 -15.18
CA GLU A 51 1.77 21.42 -16.65
C GLU A 51 0.64 22.32 -17.16
N ASN A 52 -0.38 22.60 -16.33
CA ASN A 52 -1.57 23.38 -16.70
C ASN A 52 -1.95 24.39 -15.60
N SER A 53 -1.43 25.62 -15.73
CA SER A 53 -1.68 26.72 -14.79
C SER A 53 -3.13 27.24 -14.74
N SER A 54 -3.99 26.77 -15.65
CA SER A 54 -5.43 27.12 -15.70
C SER A 54 -6.33 26.14 -14.93
N LEU A 55 -5.77 25.11 -14.28
CA LEU A 55 -6.53 24.17 -13.47
C LEU A 55 -6.79 24.76 -12.07
N TYR A 56 -8.01 24.58 -11.58
CA TYR A 56 -8.39 24.94 -10.21
C TYR A 56 -8.85 23.69 -9.48
N VAL A 57 -8.28 23.45 -8.29
CA VAL A 57 -8.64 22.30 -7.44
C VAL A 57 -9.59 22.78 -6.35
N VAL A 58 -10.85 22.35 -6.42
CA VAL A 58 -11.87 22.68 -5.42
C VAL A 58 -11.77 21.70 -4.24
N GLY A 59 -11.75 22.21 -3.00
CA GLY A 59 -11.79 21.40 -1.77
C GLY A 59 -10.44 20.92 -1.23
N PHE A 60 -9.32 21.42 -1.77
CA PHE A 60 -7.96 21.02 -1.39
C PHE A 60 -7.50 21.63 -0.06
N SER A 61 -7.80 22.91 0.20
CA SER A 61 -7.18 23.67 1.30
C SER A 61 -7.61 23.26 2.71
N GLU A 62 -8.87 22.87 2.92
CA GLU A 62 -9.37 22.51 4.26
C GLU A 62 -8.96 21.09 4.67
N LYS A 63 -8.93 20.16 3.70
CA LYS A 63 -8.51 18.77 3.95
C LYS A 63 -6.99 18.66 4.10
N ASP A 64 -6.20 19.48 3.40
CA ASP A 64 -4.74 19.51 3.57
C ASP A 64 -4.32 19.91 4.97
N GLN A 65 -4.96 20.92 5.56
CA GLN A 65 -4.68 21.32 6.94
C GLN A 65 -5.02 20.18 7.92
N GLU A 66 -6.11 19.44 7.67
CA GLU A 66 -6.50 18.29 8.48
C GLU A 66 -5.54 17.11 8.32
N VAL A 67 -5.05 16.85 7.10
CA VAL A 67 -4.04 15.83 6.81
C VAL A 67 -2.72 16.20 7.49
N GLU A 68 -2.19 17.41 7.29
CA GLU A 68 -0.94 17.83 7.93
C GLU A 68 -1.03 17.81 9.47
N ASN A 69 -2.14 18.28 10.03
CA ASN A 69 -2.36 18.22 11.48
C ASN A 69 -2.46 16.78 12.01
N ARG A 70 -2.92 15.82 11.20
CA ARG A 70 -3.02 14.39 11.57
C ARG A 70 -1.71 13.65 11.36
N TRP A 71 -0.89 14.02 10.36
CA TRP A 71 0.47 13.51 10.22
C TRP A 71 1.36 13.94 11.39
N ALA A 72 1.03 15.05 12.06
CA ALA A 72 1.65 15.46 13.32
C ALA A 72 1.21 14.61 14.53
N ASP A 73 0.11 13.85 14.44
CA ASP A 73 -0.34 12.90 15.46
C ASP A 73 0.17 11.49 15.11
N GLU A 74 1.36 11.15 15.61
CA GLU A 74 2.03 9.85 15.39
C GLU A 74 1.17 8.62 15.77
N LYS A 75 0.04 8.81 16.47
CA LYS A 75 -0.87 7.75 16.87
C LYS A 75 -2.00 7.49 15.87
N LYS A 76 -2.16 8.32 14.83
CA LYS A 76 -3.22 8.18 13.83
C LYS A 76 -2.67 7.88 12.46
N TRP A 77 -3.15 6.80 11.86
CA TRP A 77 -2.90 6.49 10.46
C TRP A 77 -3.75 7.40 9.56
N PRO A 78 -3.20 7.98 8.49
CA PRO A 78 -3.96 8.85 7.59
C PRO A 78 -5.06 8.06 6.88
N PRO A 79 -6.23 8.68 6.58
CA PRO A 79 -7.25 8.06 5.76
C PRO A 79 -6.91 8.11 4.27
N HIS A 80 -7.55 7.29 3.45
CA HIS A 80 -7.44 7.27 1.98
C HIS A 80 -6.03 6.96 1.45
N GLU A 81 -5.44 5.88 1.93
CA GLU A 81 -4.11 5.46 1.50
C GLU A 81 -4.18 4.25 0.56
N GLU A 82 -3.42 4.30 -0.53
CA GLU A 82 -2.94 3.09 -1.18
C GLU A 82 -1.86 2.49 -0.29
N VAL A 83 -2.14 1.32 0.25
CA VAL A 83 -1.16 0.55 1.01
C VAL A 83 -0.57 -0.50 0.08
N THR A 84 0.76 -0.48 -0.07
CA THR A 84 1.51 -1.52 -0.77
C THR A 84 2.45 -2.20 0.21
N VAL A 85 2.22 -3.49 0.44
CA VAL A 85 3.11 -4.30 1.27
C VAL A 85 3.81 -5.37 0.46
N ARG A 86 5.03 -5.68 0.88
CA ARG A 86 5.81 -6.79 0.34
C ARG A 86 6.11 -7.77 1.47
N CYS A 87 5.68 -9.00 1.27
CA CYS A 87 5.77 -10.06 2.25
C CYS A 87 6.62 -11.21 1.69
N ARG A 88 7.27 -11.97 2.58
CA ARG A 88 8.09 -13.13 2.25
C ARG A 88 7.66 -14.34 3.06
N SER A 89 7.68 -15.53 2.45
CA SER A 89 7.71 -16.79 3.19
C SER A 89 8.94 -17.58 2.80
N LYS A 90 9.48 -18.35 3.75
CA LYS A 90 10.52 -19.37 3.49
C LYS A 90 9.93 -20.66 2.91
N TRP A 91 8.61 -20.74 2.74
CA TRP A 91 8.02 -21.80 1.95
C TRP A 91 8.47 -21.70 0.50
N VAL A 92 8.82 -22.84 -0.07
CA VAL A 92 9.34 -23.01 -1.43
C VAL A 92 8.48 -24.06 -2.14
N PRO A 93 8.03 -23.81 -3.38
CA PRO A 93 7.32 -24.82 -4.18
C PRO A 93 8.17 -26.04 -4.46
N GLU A 94 7.54 -27.19 -4.70
CA GLU A 94 8.24 -28.42 -5.10
C GLU A 94 9.07 -28.20 -6.38
N GLY A 95 10.27 -28.78 -6.42
CA GLY A 95 11.19 -28.67 -7.56
C GLY A 95 11.94 -27.33 -7.66
N LYS A 96 11.85 -26.46 -6.66
CA LYS A 96 12.63 -25.22 -6.56
C LYS A 96 13.78 -25.35 -5.55
N ASP A 97 14.78 -24.48 -5.66
CA ASP A 97 15.92 -24.46 -4.72
C ASP A 97 15.43 -24.14 -3.30
N PRO A 98 15.70 -25.02 -2.31
CA PRO A 98 15.26 -24.87 -0.92
C PRO A 98 15.84 -23.66 -0.19
N LEU A 99 16.92 -23.05 -0.70
CA LEU A 99 17.47 -21.81 -0.17
C LEU A 99 16.68 -20.57 -0.60
N GLY A 100 15.83 -20.70 -1.63
CA GLY A 100 14.99 -19.62 -2.12
C GLY A 100 13.88 -19.21 -1.16
N SER A 101 13.01 -18.31 -1.63
CA SER A 101 11.84 -17.86 -0.88
C SER A 101 10.69 -17.52 -1.82
N THR A 102 9.50 -17.33 -1.26
CA THR A 102 8.35 -16.84 -2.01
C THR A 102 7.97 -15.45 -1.54
N ILE A 103 7.65 -14.57 -2.49
CA ILE A 103 7.32 -13.16 -2.25
C ILE A 103 5.91 -12.90 -2.73
N MET A 104 5.13 -12.17 -1.94
CA MET A 104 3.83 -11.65 -2.35
C MET A 104 3.80 -10.15 -2.14
N THR A 105 3.34 -9.43 -3.17
CA THR A 105 3.03 -8.00 -3.07
C THR A 105 1.52 -7.86 -2.98
N ILE A 106 1.03 -7.20 -1.94
CA ILE A 106 -0.40 -6.98 -1.70
C ILE A 106 -0.64 -5.47 -1.74
N ARG A 107 -1.66 -5.06 -2.49
CA ARG A 107 -2.08 -3.67 -2.62
C ARG A 107 -3.55 -3.55 -2.27
N TRP A 108 -3.90 -2.56 -1.47
CA TRP A 108 -5.30 -2.21 -1.18
C TRP A 108 -5.45 -0.72 -0.93
N TYR A 109 -6.68 -0.25 -1.02
CA TYR A 109 -7.08 1.09 -0.58
C TYR A 109 -7.65 0.99 0.83
N GLN A 110 -7.19 1.87 1.71
CA GLN A 110 -7.64 1.92 3.09
C GLN A 110 -8.24 3.29 3.40
N ASP A 111 -9.50 3.29 3.82
CA ASP A 111 -10.20 4.50 4.21
C ASP A 111 -9.72 5.03 5.57
N GLU A 112 -9.49 4.17 6.57
CA GLU A 112 -8.88 4.54 7.85
C GLU A 112 -8.33 3.32 8.61
N GLY A 113 -7.51 3.56 9.64
CA GLY A 113 -7.12 2.55 10.64
C GLY A 113 -5.72 1.95 10.49
N ASP A 114 -5.38 0.96 11.32
CA ASP A 114 -4.07 0.32 11.33
C ASP A 114 -3.86 -0.66 10.14
N PRO A 115 -2.93 -0.39 9.21
CA PRO A 115 -2.69 -1.24 8.05
C PRO A 115 -2.15 -2.62 8.43
N PHE A 116 -1.50 -2.78 9.59
CA PHE A 116 -1.02 -4.09 10.05
C PHE A 116 -2.17 -5.01 10.45
N SER A 117 -3.17 -4.46 11.14
CA SER A 117 -4.40 -5.18 11.50
C SER A 117 -5.18 -5.61 10.26
N TYR A 118 -5.28 -4.76 9.24
CA TYR A 118 -5.90 -5.12 7.97
C TYR A 118 -5.11 -6.19 7.22
N LEU A 119 -3.78 -6.05 7.13
CA LEU A 119 -2.91 -7.03 6.50
C LEU A 119 -3.08 -8.43 7.10
N SER A 120 -3.20 -8.54 8.44
CA SER A 120 -3.46 -9.81 9.12
C SER A 120 -4.75 -10.48 8.62
N LYS A 121 -5.83 -9.70 8.43
CA LYS A 121 -7.12 -10.19 7.91
C LYS A 121 -7.04 -10.61 6.44
N VAL A 122 -6.21 -9.95 5.64
CA VAL A 122 -5.99 -10.31 4.23
C VAL A 122 -5.21 -11.62 4.16
N LEU A 123 -4.10 -11.71 4.89
CA LEU A 123 -3.25 -12.89 4.88
C LEU A 123 -3.98 -14.14 5.37
N SER A 124 -4.85 -14.03 6.39
CA SER A 124 -5.63 -15.18 6.87
C SER A 124 -6.63 -15.76 5.84
N LYS A 125 -6.85 -15.06 4.73
CA LYS A 125 -7.76 -15.48 3.64
C LYS A 125 -7.04 -15.78 2.34
N VAL A 126 -5.83 -15.27 2.15
CA VAL A 126 -5.09 -15.45 0.90
C VAL A 126 -4.52 -16.87 0.83
N ASP A 127 -4.62 -17.46 -0.35
CA ASP A 127 -3.91 -18.70 -0.67
C ASP A 127 -2.49 -18.33 -1.11
N TRP A 128 -1.53 -18.44 -0.19
CA TRP A 128 -0.15 -18.04 -0.46
C TRP A 128 0.47 -18.84 -1.60
N MET A 129 0.25 -20.16 -1.60
CA MET A 129 0.83 -21.08 -2.57
C MET A 129 0.38 -20.76 -3.99
N ARG A 130 -0.84 -20.24 -4.16
CA ARG A 130 -1.40 -19.86 -5.45
C ARG A 130 -0.84 -18.55 -6.02
N PHE A 131 -0.61 -17.54 -5.19
CA PHE A 131 -0.32 -16.17 -5.67
C PHE A 131 1.12 -15.72 -5.44
N ALA A 132 1.88 -16.39 -4.58
CA ALA A 132 3.23 -15.98 -4.29
C ALA A 132 4.20 -16.32 -5.43
N ILE A 133 5.14 -15.43 -5.67
CA ILE A 133 6.16 -15.56 -6.72
C ILE A 133 7.43 -16.11 -6.06
N TYR A 134 7.94 -17.23 -6.57
CA TYR A 134 9.23 -17.77 -6.17
C TYR A 134 10.37 -16.81 -6.56
N LYS A 135 11.34 -16.65 -5.65
CA LYS A 135 12.58 -15.92 -5.83
C LYS A 135 13.73 -16.82 -5.41
N GLU A 136 14.63 -17.06 -6.35
CA GLU A 136 15.88 -17.76 -6.11
C GLU A 136 16.72 -17.01 -5.08
N PHE A 137 17.52 -17.77 -4.34
CA PHE A 137 18.51 -17.20 -3.46
C PHE A 137 19.65 -16.66 -4.32
N ILE A 138 19.97 -15.37 -4.17
CA ILE A 138 21.09 -14.71 -4.83
C ILE A 138 21.96 -14.19 -3.69
N ASP A 139 23.18 -14.74 -3.60
CA ASP A 139 24.23 -14.32 -2.65
C ASP A 139 24.65 -12.86 -2.85
#